data_AF-A0A7K8VV53-F1
#
_entry.id   AF-A0A7K8VV53-F1
#
_cell.length_a   1.000
_cell.length_b   1.000
_cell.length_c   1.000
_cell.angle_alpha   90.00
_cell.angle_beta   90.00
_cell.angle_gamma   90.00
#
_symmetry.space_group_name_H-M   'P 1'
#
loop_
_entity.id
_entity.type
_entity.pdbx_description
1 polymer ?
#
loop_
_entity_poly.entity_id
_entity_poly.type
_entity_poly.pdbx_seq_one_letter_code
_entity_poly.pdbx_strand_id
1 'polypeptide(L)'
;DGDSRCPCPCPPTGAMVLCLSPTWASRVPSETSPGTWSLLLSRGVSFEAGGHSALETFVPPRRANYVTGTFTTGGPEGGWVGELARDLDCPTGGSVPLARRLEDPLVTRWVLAARAGLPVPPTLAFVLGPRGDLPTESVAPGVRLVRLEDPQNQEKLVQEE
;
A
#
# COMPACT_ATOMS: atom_id res chain seq x y z
N ASP A 1 -1.12 36.89 -39.50
CA ASP A 1 -2.39 36.50 -38.86
C ASP A 1 -2.56 35.00 -38.89
N GLY A 2 -2.86 34.41 -37.72
CA GLY A 2 -3.37 33.04 -37.61
C GLY A 2 -2.47 32.02 -36.90
N ASP A 3 -1.94 32.33 -35.70
CA ASP A 3 -1.38 31.30 -34.81
C ASP A 3 -2.55 30.58 -34.11
N SER A 4 -3.05 29.53 -34.75
CA SER A 4 -4.08 28.64 -34.21
C SER A 4 -3.48 27.72 -33.15
N ARG A 5 -3.17 28.28 -31.98
CA ARG A 5 -2.97 27.48 -30.76
C ARG A 5 -4.33 27.19 -30.16
N CYS A 6 -4.72 25.93 -30.15
CA CYS A 6 -5.90 25.47 -29.44
C CYS A 6 -5.86 25.99 -27.99
N PRO A 7 -6.93 26.62 -27.47
CA PRO A 7 -6.97 27.16 -26.11
C PRO A 7 -7.26 26.10 -25.04
N CYS A 8 -7.23 24.82 -25.41
CA CYS A 8 -7.44 23.71 -24.49
C CYS A 8 -6.09 23.35 -23.87
N PRO A 9 -5.90 23.40 -22.55
CA PRO A 9 -4.77 22.70 -21.93
C PRO A 9 -5.01 21.21 -22.12
N CYS A 10 -4.54 20.67 -23.25
CA CYS A 10 -4.37 19.24 -23.44
C CYS A 10 -3.52 18.77 -22.26
N PRO A 11 -4.01 17.85 -21.40
CA PRO A 11 -3.20 17.40 -20.29
C PRO A 11 -1.91 16.81 -20.89
N PRO A 12 -0.72 17.30 -20.52
CA PRO A 12 0.52 16.69 -20.98
C PRO A 12 0.48 15.22 -20.59
N THR A 13 0.46 14.33 -21.57
CA THR A 13 0.61 12.89 -21.37
C THR A 13 1.93 12.67 -20.63
N GLY A 14 1.85 12.31 -19.35
CA GLY A 14 3.02 11.99 -18.54
C GLY A 14 3.42 13.01 -17.46
N ALA A 15 2.59 14.00 -17.12
CA ALA A 15 2.88 14.86 -15.96
C ALA A 15 2.72 14.08 -14.64
N MET A 16 3.84 13.79 -13.98
CA MET A 16 3.84 13.30 -12.60
C MET A 16 3.68 14.46 -11.64
N VAL A 17 2.78 14.30 -10.67
CA VAL A 17 2.50 15.29 -9.63
C VAL A 17 2.66 14.60 -8.27
N LEU A 18 3.48 15.19 -7.40
CA LEU A 18 3.66 14.73 -6.04
C LEU A 18 2.65 15.41 -5.10
N CYS A 19 1.82 14.59 -4.46
CA CYS A 19 0.89 15.03 -3.43
C CYS A 19 1.55 14.86 -2.04
N LEU A 20 1.77 15.96 -1.33
CA LEU A 20 2.47 15.96 -0.03
C LEU A 20 1.51 15.95 1.18
N SER A 21 0.21 16.17 0.95
CA SER A 21 -0.80 16.27 2.02
C SER A 21 -2.12 15.67 1.57
N PRO A 22 -2.84 14.93 2.45
CA PRO A 22 -4.18 14.44 2.13
C PRO A 22 -5.17 15.57 1.84
N THR A 23 -4.95 16.78 2.38
CA THR A 23 -5.82 17.95 2.13
C THR A 23 -5.78 18.46 0.69
N TRP A 24 -4.79 18.03 -0.10
CA TRP A 24 -4.64 18.42 -1.51
C TRP A 24 -5.38 17.49 -2.46
N ALA A 25 -5.99 16.44 -1.93
CA ALA A 25 -6.73 15.47 -2.71
C ALA A 25 -8.11 15.21 -2.11
N SER A 26 -9.08 14.92 -2.97
CA SER A 26 -10.42 14.53 -2.57
C SER A 26 -10.85 13.27 -3.31
N ARG A 27 -11.60 12.41 -2.62
CA ARG A 27 -12.23 11.23 -3.21
C ARG A 27 -13.66 11.57 -3.57
N VAL A 28 -14.04 11.29 -4.81
CA VAL A 28 -15.41 11.43 -5.27
C VAL A 28 -15.88 10.10 -5.84
N PRO A 29 -17.18 9.74 -5.73
CA PRO A 29 -17.70 8.53 -6.33
C PRO A 29 -17.40 8.51 -7.83
N SER A 30 -16.92 7.37 -8.34
CA SER A 30 -16.63 7.23 -9.76
C SER A 30 -17.92 7.26 -10.57
N GLU A 31 -17.95 8.08 -11.63
CA GLU A 31 -19.05 8.09 -12.61
C GLU A 31 -19.05 6.83 -13.50
N THR A 32 -17.88 6.21 -13.67
CA THR A 32 -17.67 5.10 -14.61
C THR A 32 -17.75 3.73 -13.98
N SER A 33 -17.61 3.61 -12.66
CA SER A 33 -17.47 2.32 -11.98
C SER A 33 -18.13 2.35 -10.60
N PRO A 34 -19.34 1.76 -10.46
CA PRO A 34 -20.06 1.72 -9.19
C PRO A 34 -19.21 1.08 -8.08
N GLY A 35 -19.20 1.67 -6.89
CA GLY A 35 -18.44 1.17 -5.74
C GLY A 35 -16.95 1.53 -5.74
N THR A 36 -16.49 2.31 -6.72
CA THR A 36 -15.11 2.83 -6.79
C THR A 36 -15.07 4.35 -6.69
N TRP A 37 -13.88 4.90 -6.50
CA TRP A 37 -13.64 6.32 -6.25
C TRP A 37 -12.70 6.92 -7.29
N SER A 38 -13.02 8.10 -7.81
CA SER A 38 -12.05 8.94 -8.51
C SER A 38 -11.29 9.80 -7.50
N LEU A 39 -9.98 9.94 -7.71
CA LEU A 39 -9.13 10.82 -6.92
C LEU A 39 -8.92 12.14 -7.66
N LEU A 40 -9.27 13.26 -7.02
CA LEU A 40 -9.09 14.60 -7.57
C LEU A 40 -8.01 15.35 -6.79
N LEU A 41 -7.02 15.92 -7.49
CA LEU A 41 -5.99 16.77 -6.89
C LEU A 41 -6.35 18.24 -7.09
N SER A 42 -6.39 18.99 -5.99
CA SER A 42 -6.52 20.46 -5.98
C SER A 42 -5.15 21.14 -5.98
N ARG A 43 -4.10 20.47 -5.49
CA ARG A 43 -2.72 20.96 -5.46
C ARG A 43 -1.73 19.82 -5.63
N GLY A 44 -0.51 20.16 -6.04
CA GLY A 44 0.59 19.21 -6.04
C GLY A 44 1.88 19.82 -6.57
N VAL A 45 2.99 19.11 -6.38
CA VAL A 45 4.30 19.53 -6.87
C VAL A 45 4.53 18.87 -8.23
N SER A 46 4.66 19.67 -9.28
CA SER A 46 5.08 19.20 -10.60
C SER A 46 6.60 19.22 -10.73
N PHE A 47 7.10 18.43 -11.67
CA PHE A 47 8.53 18.34 -11.98
C PHE A 47 8.73 18.76 -13.44
N GLU A 48 9.63 19.71 -13.64
CA GLU A 48 10.01 20.23 -14.94
C GLU A 48 11.40 19.75 -15.34
N ALA A 49 11.73 19.92 -16.62
CA ALA A 49 13.06 19.63 -17.12
C ALA A 49 14.14 20.45 -16.36
N GLY A 50 15.31 19.83 -16.16
CA GLY A 50 16.40 20.47 -15.43
C GLY A 50 16.27 20.43 -13.90
N GLY A 51 15.36 19.62 -13.36
CA GLY A 51 15.23 19.39 -11.91
C GLY A 51 14.46 20.48 -11.15
N HIS A 52 13.82 21.40 -11.88
CA HIS A 52 12.95 22.39 -11.28
C HIS A 52 11.64 21.74 -10.84
N SER A 53 11.11 22.20 -9.71
CA SER A 53 9.81 21.80 -9.21
C SER A 53 8.96 23.02 -8.90
N ALA A 54 7.66 22.92 -9.14
CA ALA A 54 6.72 24.00 -8.92
C ALA A 54 5.51 23.50 -8.14
N LEU A 55 5.03 24.30 -7.19
CA LEU A 55 3.76 24.03 -6.51
C LEU A 55 2.61 24.53 -7.37
N GLU A 56 1.84 23.60 -7.92
CA GLU A 56 0.69 23.89 -8.75
C GLU A 56 -0.60 23.86 -7.94
N THR A 57 -1.56 24.70 -8.35
CA THR A 57 -2.94 24.69 -7.86
C THR A 57 -3.85 24.45 -9.05
N PHE A 58 -4.78 23.52 -8.92
CA PHE A 58 -5.64 23.03 -9.98
C PHE A 58 -7.06 23.53 -9.79
N VAL A 59 -7.52 24.38 -10.71
CA VAL A 59 -8.89 24.87 -10.77
C VAL A 59 -9.42 24.71 -12.21
N PRO A 60 -10.33 23.77 -12.48
CA PRO A 60 -10.90 22.78 -11.55
C PRO A 60 -9.86 21.72 -11.09
N PRO A 61 -10.11 21.01 -9.97
CA PRO A 61 -9.27 19.88 -9.54
C PRO A 61 -9.05 18.86 -10.65
N ARG A 62 -7.83 18.32 -10.75
CA ARG A 62 -7.46 17.36 -11.80
C ARG A 62 -7.68 15.92 -11.32
N ARG A 63 -8.30 15.08 -12.16
CA ARG A 63 -8.44 13.66 -11.88
C ARG A 63 -7.11 12.93 -12.07
N ALA A 64 -6.76 12.08 -11.10
CA ALA A 64 -5.63 11.17 -11.22
C ALA A 64 -5.99 9.99 -12.15
N ASN A 65 -5.09 9.69 -13.09
CA ASN A 65 -5.24 8.56 -14.02
C ASN A 65 -4.34 7.36 -13.65
N TYR A 66 -3.43 7.55 -12.71
CA TYR A 66 -2.56 6.53 -12.13
C TYR A 66 -2.08 7.02 -10.76
N VAL A 67 -2.06 6.15 -9.75
CA VAL A 67 -1.61 6.52 -8.41
C VAL A 67 -0.52 5.56 -7.92
N THR A 68 0.59 6.12 -7.46
CA THR A 68 1.68 5.35 -6.85
C THR A 68 2.20 6.05 -5.61
N GLY A 69 2.71 5.29 -4.64
CA GLY A 69 3.19 5.82 -3.38
C GLY A 69 3.80 4.75 -2.50
N THR A 70 4.50 5.18 -1.45
CA THR A 70 5.04 4.28 -0.43
C THR A 70 3.94 3.91 0.55
N PHE A 71 3.37 2.73 0.38
CA PHE A 71 2.34 2.17 1.27
C PHE A 71 3.02 1.59 2.52
N THR A 72 3.52 2.43 3.42
CA THR A 72 4.18 1.98 4.65
C THR A 72 3.16 1.38 5.62
N THR A 73 3.52 0.28 6.29
CA THR A 73 2.61 -0.42 7.22
C THR A 73 2.70 0.06 8.67
N GLY A 74 3.46 1.13 8.94
CA GLY A 74 3.83 1.60 10.28
C GLY A 74 2.73 2.22 11.16
N GLY A 75 1.50 1.71 11.10
CA GLY A 75 0.41 2.11 11.99
C GLY A 75 -0.84 1.23 11.85
N PRO A 76 -1.64 1.07 12.92
CA PRO A 76 -2.89 0.29 12.91
C PRO A 76 -3.90 0.84 11.90
N GLU A 77 -3.87 2.15 11.67
CA GLU A 77 -4.54 2.81 10.56
C GLU A 77 -3.52 2.91 9.42
N GLY A 78 -3.69 2.11 8.36
CA GLY A 78 -2.80 2.19 7.19
C GLY A 78 -2.70 3.66 6.78
N GLY A 79 -1.47 4.19 6.71
CA GLY A 79 -1.25 5.63 6.56
C GLY A 79 -2.09 6.23 5.43
N TRP A 80 -2.40 7.53 5.51
CA TRP A 80 -3.35 8.23 4.63
C TRP A 80 -3.20 7.91 3.12
N VAL A 81 -1.99 7.62 2.63
CA VAL A 81 -1.72 7.19 1.25
C VAL A 81 -2.51 5.93 0.89
N GLY A 82 -2.56 4.94 1.79
CA GLY A 82 -3.28 3.70 1.61
C GLY A 82 -4.80 3.86 1.64
N GLU A 83 -5.30 4.74 2.51
CA GLU A 83 -6.73 5.08 2.53
C GLU A 83 -7.14 5.83 1.26
N LEU A 84 -6.30 6.76 0.80
CA LEU A 84 -6.53 7.57 -0.38
C LEU A 84 -6.51 6.73 -1.66
N ALA A 85 -5.62 5.73 -1.73
CA ALA A 85 -5.46 4.82 -2.86
C ALA A 85 -6.45 3.64 -2.86
N ARG A 86 -7.32 3.54 -1.85
CA ARG A 86 -8.26 2.43 -1.71
C ARG A 86 -9.40 2.55 -2.72
N ASP A 87 -9.73 1.43 -3.37
CA ASP A 87 -10.91 1.29 -4.25
C ASP A 87 -10.97 2.38 -5.34
N LEU A 88 -9.80 2.79 -5.86
CA LEU A 88 -9.71 3.78 -6.92
C LEU A 88 -10.13 3.21 -8.28
N ASP A 89 -10.72 4.07 -9.10
CA ASP A 89 -11.13 3.74 -10.47
C ASP A 89 -10.00 3.85 -11.50
N CYS A 90 -8.78 4.14 -11.05
CA CYS A 90 -7.59 4.17 -11.86
C CYS A 90 -6.55 3.16 -11.36
N PRO A 91 -5.62 2.70 -12.22
CA PRO A 91 -4.62 1.73 -11.80
C PRO A 91 -3.70 2.29 -10.70
N THR A 92 -3.30 1.43 -9.78
CA THR A 92 -2.38 1.75 -8.68
C THR A 92 -1.06 1.00 -8.81
N GLY A 93 0.05 1.66 -8.47
CA GLY A 93 1.40 1.08 -8.50
C GLY A 93 1.71 0.13 -7.33
N GLY A 94 0.79 -0.02 -6.40
CA GLY A 94 0.93 -0.91 -5.26
C GLY A 94 -0.40 -1.17 -4.58
N SER A 95 -0.36 -2.09 -3.61
CA SER A 95 -1.53 -2.55 -2.88
C SER A 95 -1.20 -2.59 -1.40
N VAL A 96 -2.02 -1.91 -0.59
CA VAL A 96 -1.85 -1.93 0.88
C VAL A 96 -1.91 -3.36 1.44
N PRO A 97 -2.87 -4.22 1.06
CA PRO A 97 -2.86 -5.63 1.46
C PRO A 97 -1.57 -6.38 1.07
N LEU A 98 -1.04 -6.11 -0.12
CA LEU A 98 0.18 -6.76 -0.59
C LEU A 98 1.40 -6.26 0.19
N ALA A 99 1.55 -4.95 0.37
CA ALA A 99 2.62 -4.34 1.14
C ALA A 99 2.64 -4.88 2.58
N ARG A 100 1.47 -4.96 3.24
CA ARG A 100 1.32 -5.57 4.57
C ARG A 100 1.82 -7.02 4.62
N ARG A 101 1.50 -7.84 3.60
CA ARG A 101 1.97 -9.23 3.55
C ARG A 101 3.47 -9.34 3.32
N LEU A 102 4.03 -8.50 2.46
CA LEU A 102 5.46 -8.49 2.12
C LEU A 102 6.33 -7.94 3.27
N GLU A 103 5.78 -7.06 4.09
CA GLU A 103 6.49 -6.50 5.25
C GLU A 103 6.45 -7.43 6.48
N ASP A 104 5.53 -8.40 6.55
CA ASP A 104 5.56 -9.46 7.57
C ASP A 104 6.57 -10.56 7.15
N PRO A 105 7.71 -10.70 7.86
CA PRO A 105 8.76 -11.65 7.47
C PRO A 105 8.30 -13.10 7.60
N LEU A 106 7.42 -13.40 8.57
CA LEU A 106 6.93 -14.75 8.79
C LEU A 106 5.97 -15.16 7.67
N VAL A 107 5.00 -14.29 7.33
CA VAL A 107 4.07 -14.51 6.22
C VAL A 107 4.84 -14.63 4.90
N THR A 108 5.79 -13.72 4.66
CA THR A 108 6.60 -13.72 3.43
C THR A 108 7.41 -15.00 3.29
N ARG A 109 8.17 -15.39 4.33
CA ARG A 109 8.97 -16.62 4.30
C ARG A 109 8.07 -17.85 4.15
N TRP A 110 6.92 -17.86 4.80
CA TRP A 110 5.97 -18.95 4.66
C TRP A 110 5.46 -19.07 3.22
N VAL A 111 5.06 -17.97 2.57
CA VAL A 111 4.62 -17.97 1.17
C VAL A 111 5.74 -18.48 0.25
N LEU A 112 6.97 -17.98 0.44
CA LEU A 112 8.12 -18.38 -0.39
C LEU A 112 8.44 -19.88 -0.24
N ALA A 113 8.46 -20.39 1.00
CA ALA A 113 8.78 -21.79 1.25
C ALA A 113 7.65 -22.76 0.88
N ALA A 114 6.41 -22.47 1.29
CA ALA A 114 5.28 -23.39 1.15
C ALA A 114 4.60 -23.32 -0.22
N ARG A 115 4.52 -22.14 -0.83
CA ARG A 115 3.80 -21.95 -2.11
C ARG A 115 4.74 -21.97 -3.30
N ALA A 116 5.92 -21.36 -3.18
CA ALA A 116 6.87 -21.23 -4.28
C ALA A 116 8.02 -22.25 -4.23
N GLY A 117 8.16 -23.01 -3.14
CA GLY A 117 9.25 -23.98 -2.96
C GLY A 117 10.64 -23.33 -2.94
N LEU A 118 10.71 -22.03 -2.62
CA LEU A 118 11.95 -21.28 -2.62
C LEU A 118 12.68 -21.46 -1.28
N PRO A 119 14.02 -21.52 -1.31
CA PRO A 119 14.81 -21.61 -0.08
C PRO A 119 14.63 -20.34 0.74
N VAL A 120 14.37 -20.52 2.04
CA VAL A 120 14.26 -19.43 3.02
C VAL A 120 15.18 -19.70 4.21
N PRO A 121 15.61 -18.66 4.94
CA PRO A 121 16.37 -18.86 6.17
C PRO A 121 15.58 -19.72 7.19
N PRO A 122 16.24 -20.67 7.89
CA PRO A 122 15.62 -21.42 8.97
C PRO A 122 14.95 -20.48 9.96
N THR A 123 13.65 -20.62 10.14
CA THR A 123 12.83 -19.71 10.94
C THR A 123 12.04 -20.50 11.97
N LEU A 124 12.23 -20.18 13.24
CA LEU A 124 11.35 -20.59 14.33
C LEU A 124 10.53 -19.36 14.74
N ALA A 125 9.21 -19.48 14.70
CA ALA A 125 8.31 -18.38 15.04
C ALA A 125 7.28 -18.79 16.09
N PHE A 126 7.15 -17.97 17.12
CA PHE A 126 6.13 -18.12 18.16
C PHE A 126 4.95 -17.21 17.84
N VAL A 127 3.75 -17.77 17.77
CA VAL A 127 2.52 -17.03 17.43
C VAL A 127 1.53 -17.16 18.57
N LEU A 128 1.15 -16.03 19.14
CA LEU A 128 0.10 -15.95 20.14
C LEU A 128 -1.27 -15.84 19.45
N GLY A 129 -2.14 -16.82 19.70
CA GLY A 129 -3.51 -16.83 19.17
C GLY A 129 -3.64 -17.18 17.68
N PRO A 130 -4.88 -17.18 17.14
CA PRO A 130 -5.16 -17.52 15.75
C PRO A 130 -4.79 -16.37 14.81
N ARG A 131 -3.76 -16.58 13.97
CA ARG A 131 -3.42 -15.74 12.82
C ARG A 131 -4.06 -16.28 11.54
N GLY A 132 -5.10 -15.61 11.05
CA GLY A 132 -5.88 -16.03 9.86
C GLY A 132 -5.14 -15.86 8.53
N ASP A 133 -4.01 -15.16 8.53
CA ASP A 133 -3.09 -14.98 7.41
C ASP A 133 -2.04 -16.10 7.29
N LEU A 134 -1.88 -16.92 8.34
CA LEU A 134 -1.02 -18.09 8.36
C LEU A 134 -1.88 -19.37 8.29
N PRO A 135 -1.49 -20.41 7.54
CA PRO A 135 -2.24 -21.66 7.53
C PRO A 135 -2.24 -22.32 8.90
N THR A 136 -3.28 -23.11 9.17
CA THR A 136 -3.43 -23.88 10.41
C THR A 136 -2.35 -24.94 10.56
N GLU A 137 -1.92 -25.57 9.46
CA GLU A 137 -0.91 -26.64 9.43
C GLU A 137 0.39 -26.19 8.75
N SER A 138 1.51 -26.45 9.41
CA SER A 138 2.85 -26.02 8.98
C SER A 138 3.54 -27.13 8.19
N VAL A 139 3.49 -27.08 6.86
CA VAL A 139 4.32 -27.92 5.96
C VAL A 139 5.22 -27.03 5.08
N ALA A 140 5.81 -25.98 5.68
CA ALA A 140 6.78 -25.12 5.01
C ALA A 140 8.21 -25.61 5.33
N PRO A 141 8.99 -26.09 4.36
CA PRO A 141 10.38 -26.48 4.60
C PRO A 141 11.17 -25.29 5.15
N GLY A 142 11.83 -25.47 6.31
CA GLY A 142 12.64 -24.42 6.93
C GLY A 142 11.87 -23.40 7.77
N VAL A 143 10.54 -23.45 7.85
CA VAL A 143 9.74 -22.60 8.76
C VAL A 143 9.00 -23.48 9.77
N ARG A 144 9.28 -23.28 11.05
CA ARG A 144 8.58 -23.94 12.17
C ARG A 144 7.75 -22.93 12.94
N LEU A 145 6.44 -23.19 12.99
CA LEU A 145 5.49 -22.38 13.75
C LEU A 145 5.19 -23.05 15.09
N VAL A 146 5.36 -22.31 16.18
CA VAL A 146 4.95 -22.71 17.53
C VAL A 146 3.80 -21.82 17.95
N ARG A 147 2.60 -22.39 18.08
CA ARG A 147 1.43 -21.64 18.55
C ARG A 147 1.44 -21.64 20.08
N LEU A 148 1.48 -20.44 20.67
CA LEU A 148 1.36 -20.26 22.10
C LEU A 148 -0.13 -20.13 22.43
N GLU A 149 -0.61 -21.02 23.29
CA GLU A 149 -1.95 -20.91 23.88
C GLU A 149 -1.95 -19.79 24.95
N ASP A 150 -3.12 -19.22 25.20
CA ASP A 150 -3.32 -18.10 26.13
C ASP A 150 -2.74 -18.46 27.53
N PRO A 151 -1.88 -17.62 28.14
CA PRO A 151 -1.12 -17.98 29.35
C PRO A 151 -1.95 -18.11 30.64
N GLN A 152 -3.25 -18.42 30.58
CA GLN A 152 -4.11 -18.57 31.76
C GLN A 152 -3.71 -19.71 32.73
N ASN A 153 -2.55 -20.36 32.57
CA ASN A 153 -2.03 -21.34 33.53
C ASN A 153 -0.49 -21.58 33.47
N GLN A 154 0.31 -20.68 32.88
CA GLN A 154 1.76 -20.95 32.67
C GLN A 154 2.69 -20.45 33.79
N GLU A 155 2.16 -19.92 34.91
CA GLU A 155 2.98 -19.45 36.04
C GLU A 155 3.77 -20.56 36.77
N LYS A 156 3.51 -21.84 36.45
CA LYS A 156 4.18 -22.99 37.08
C LYS A 156 5.40 -23.54 36.33
N LEU A 157 5.77 -22.99 35.17
CA LEU A 157 6.79 -23.60 34.29
C LEU A 157 8.19 -22.99 34.38
N VAL A 158 8.39 -21.92 35.17
CA VAL A 158 9.74 -21.41 35.45
C VAL A 158 10.14 -21.84 36.86
N GLN A 159 10.83 -22.99 36.95
CA GLN A 159 11.74 -23.22 38.06
C GLN A 159 13.08 -22.63 37.63
N GLU A 160 13.48 -21.53 38.25
CA GLU A 160 14.87 -21.08 38.21
C GLU A 160 15.73 -22.16 38.89
N GLU A 161 16.81 -22.55 38.22
CA GLU A 161 17.88 -23.40 38.76
C GLU A 161 18.85 -22.55 39.59
#